data_AF-U5QAA0-F1
#
_entry.id   AF-U5QAA0-F1
#
_cell.length_a   1.000
_cell.length_b   1.000
_cell.length_c   1.000
_cell.angle_alpha   90.00
_cell.angle_beta   90.00
_cell.angle_gamma   90.00
#
_symmetry.space_group_name_H-M   'P 1'
#
loop_
_entity.id
_entity.type
_entity.pdbx_description
1 polymer ?
#
loop_
_entity_poly.entity_id
_entity_poly.type
_entity_poly.pdbx_seq_one_letter_code
_entity_poly.pdbx_strand_id
1 'polypeptide(L)'
;MRKSVIISLIVASVLSISGCDWIRGELGMPTSADLDAYRSSKYVSKVDTSVIPAADSTSADSLSKQANALPAADSVKPSVEKRFYIVAGSFKDASNVKKMEDILKKNGYTPLSFAMKNGFTMVTAGGFDTEAEASKEMRFLLEKDFSPEDLWVYDANTKKHK
;
A
#
# COMPACT_ATOMS: atom_id res chain seq x y z
N MET A 1 34.35 -26.95 29.47
CA MET A 1 33.12 -26.37 30.04
C MET A 1 33.17 -24.84 30.17
N ARG A 2 34.15 -24.25 30.89
CA ARG A 2 34.22 -22.78 31.07
C ARG A 2 34.28 -21.98 29.76
N LYS A 3 35.02 -22.46 28.75
CA LYS A 3 35.15 -21.79 27.43
C LYS A 3 33.84 -21.81 26.61
N SER A 4 33.09 -22.93 26.61
CA SER A 4 31.80 -23.02 25.90
C SER A 4 30.71 -22.15 26.54
N VAL A 5 30.73 -22.01 27.88
CA VAL A 5 29.82 -21.10 28.59
C VAL A 5 30.11 -19.65 28.22
N ILE A 6 31.40 -19.27 28.16
CA ILE A 6 31.81 -17.92 27.76
C ILE A 6 31.41 -17.62 26.30
N ILE A 7 31.60 -18.57 25.39
CA ILE A 7 31.20 -18.39 23.97
C ILE A 7 29.68 -18.22 23.84
N SER A 8 28.90 -19.03 24.56
CA SER A 8 27.43 -18.91 24.54
C SER A 8 26.94 -17.57 25.10
N LEU A 9 27.63 -17.03 26.11
CA LEU A 9 27.32 -15.73 26.72
C LEU A 9 27.67 -14.56 25.77
N ILE A 10 28.77 -14.66 25.03
CA ILE A 10 29.17 -13.66 24.03
C ILE A 10 28.17 -13.63 22.88
N VAL A 11 27.77 -14.79 22.36
CA VAL A 11 26.76 -14.87 21.28
C VAL A 11 25.43 -14.27 21.72
N ALA A 12 24.94 -14.61 22.92
CA ALA A 12 23.71 -14.03 23.47
C ALA A 12 23.81 -12.50 23.67
N SER A 13 24.98 -12.00 24.06
CA SER A 13 25.22 -10.56 24.21
C SER A 13 25.27 -9.82 22.87
N VAL A 14 25.83 -10.42 21.82
CA VAL A 14 25.90 -9.80 20.48
C VAL A 14 24.51 -9.68 19.85
N LEU A 15 23.65 -10.71 20.00
CA LEU A 15 22.25 -10.66 19.55
C LEU A 15 21.40 -9.60 20.29
N SER A 16 21.83 -9.15 21.48
CA SER A 16 21.12 -8.14 22.25
C SER A 16 21.49 -6.70 21.85
N ILE A 17 22.68 -6.50 21.24
CA ILE A 17 23.17 -5.17 20.84
C ILE A 17 22.74 -4.84 19.40
N SER A 18 22.59 -5.85 18.54
CA SER A 18 21.95 -5.71 17.22
C SER A 18 20.51 -6.21 17.30
N GLY A 19 19.57 -5.33 17.63
CA GLY A 19 18.15 -5.68 17.76
C GLY A 19 17.56 -6.31 16.50
N CYS A 20 16.41 -6.99 16.66
CA CYS A 20 15.66 -7.67 15.60
C CYS A 20 15.21 -6.79 14.41
N ASP A 21 15.58 -5.52 14.39
CA ASP A 21 15.20 -4.57 13.34
C ASP A 21 15.85 -4.91 11.99
N TRP A 22 17.06 -5.50 12.01
CA TRP A 22 17.70 -5.99 10.79
C TRP A 22 16.93 -7.18 10.18
N ILE A 23 16.45 -8.10 11.02
CA ILE A 23 15.61 -9.24 10.58
C ILE A 23 14.28 -8.76 9.99
N ARG A 24 13.70 -7.70 10.55
CA ARG A 24 12.46 -7.10 10.03
C ARG A 24 12.65 -6.52 8.62
N GLY A 25 13.75 -5.79 8.40
CA GLY A 25 14.06 -5.24 7.09
C GLY A 25 14.24 -6.31 6.00
N GLU A 26 14.92 -7.42 6.32
CA GLU A 26 15.15 -8.52 5.37
C GLU A 26 13.85 -9.27 5.02
N LEU A 27 12.92 -9.38 5.98
CA LEU A 27 11.60 -9.99 5.78
C LEU A 27 10.56 -9.03 5.20
N GLY A 28 10.95 -7.81 4.82
CA GLY A 28 10.04 -6.80 4.27
C GLY A 28 9.03 -6.24 5.28
N MET A 29 9.26 -6.45 6.57
CA MET A 29 8.46 -5.90 7.65
C MET A 29 8.96 -4.49 8.01
N PRO A 30 8.07 -3.55 8.38
CA PRO A 30 8.46 -2.19 8.74
C PRO A 30 9.40 -2.17 9.96
N THR A 31 10.48 -1.41 9.85
CA THR A 31 11.47 -1.23 10.92
C THR A 31 10.97 -0.25 11.98
N SER A 32 11.64 -0.21 13.13
CA SER A 32 11.34 0.76 14.17
C SER A 32 11.49 2.21 13.70
N ALA A 33 12.48 2.49 12.84
CA ALA A 33 12.66 3.80 12.21
C ALA A 33 11.49 4.18 11.28
N ASP A 34 10.96 3.22 10.52
CA ASP A 34 9.79 3.44 9.66
C ASP A 34 8.54 3.76 10.49
N LEU A 35 8.37 3.09 11.63
CA LEU A 35 7.25 3.33 12.55
C LEU A 35 7.32 4.72 13.19
N ASP A 36 8.51 5.20 13.55
CA ASP A 36 8.68 6.53 14.16
C ASP A 36 8.55 7.66 13.13
N ALA A 37 9.01 7.46 11.89
CA ALA A 37 8.71 8.36 10.78
C ALA A 37 7.19 8.43 10.50
N TYR A 38 6.51 7.27 10.55
CA TYR A 38 5.06 7.19 10.39
C TYR A 38 4.29 7.85 11.55
N ARG A 39 4.75 7.72 12.80
CA ARG A 39 4.15 8.41 13.96
C ARG A 39 4.35 9.92 13.89
N SER A 40 5.55 10.37 13.54
CA SER A 40 5.88 11.79 13.41
C SER A 40 5.03 12.45 12.32
N SER A 41 4.84 11.79 11.17
CA SER A 41 3.95 12.30 10.12
C SER A 41 2.46 12.35 10.51
N LYS A 42 2.00 11.53 11.47
CA LYS A 42 0.63 11.59 11.98
C LYS A 42 0.42 12.58 13.14
N TYR A 43 1.45 12.87 13.92
CA TYR A 43 1.33 13.73 15.10
C TYR A 43 1.28 15.23 14.75
N VAL A 44 1.92 15.64 13.64
CA VAL A 44 1.94 17.04 13.18
C VAL A 44 0.59 17.49 12.59
N SER A 45 -0.33 16.58 12.25
CA SER A 45 -1.63 16.93 11.66
C SER A 45 -2.81 16.94 12.64
N LYS A 46 -2.59 16.78 13.95
CA LYS A 46 -3.71 16.68 14.92
C LYS A 46 -3.66 17.61 16.14
N VAL A 47 -2.86 18.67 16.07
CA VAL A 47 -2.93 19.79 17.02
C VAL A 47 -2.94 21.08 16.22
N ASP A 48 -4.14 21.60 15.93
CA ASP A 48 -4.47 23.01 16.12
C ASP A 48 -5.98 23.25 15.86
N THR A 49 -6.71 23.19 16.96
CA THR A 49 -7.72 24.15 17.44
C THR A 49 -8.40 25.08 16.44
N SER A 50 -9.72 24.91 16.36
CA SER A 50 -10.77 25.89 16.08
C SER A 50 -10.41 27.36 16.39
N VAL A 51 -10.33 28.21 15.36
CA VAL A 51 -10.85 29.60 15.35
C VAL A 51 -11.24 29.98 13.90
N ILE A 52 -12.49 30.40 13.70
CA ILE A 52 -13.00 31.22 12.58
C ILE A 52 -13.28 32.62 13.19
N PRO A 53 -13.28 33.79 12.51
CA PRO A 53 -13.07 34.12 11.08
C PRO A 53 -12.05 35.27 10.83
N ALA A 54 -11.67 35.52 9.58
CA ALA A 54 -11.68 36.87 8.97
C ALA A 54 -11.20 36.82 7.52
N ALA A 55 -11.78 37.73 6.74
CA ALA A 55 -11.51 37.98 5.34
C ALA A 55 -10.10 38.57 5.08
N ASP A 56 -9.80 38.61 3.79
CA ASP A 56 -9.10 39.68 3.08
C ASP A 56 -7.67 39.39 2.59
N SER A 57 -7.47 39.82 1.33
CA SER A 57 -6.21 40.23 0.70
C SER A 57 -5.20 39.12 0.33
N THR A 58 -5.19 38.72 -0.94
CA THR A 58 -4.21 39.13 -1.97
C THR A 58 -2.80 38.56 -1.76
N SER A 59 -2.37 37.73 -2.71
CA SER A 59 -1.02 37.72 -3.32
C SER A 59 -0.72 36.35 -3.93
N ALA A 60 -0.62 36.26 -5.25
CA ALA A 60 0.19 35.25 -5.92
C ALA A 60 0.43 35.70 -7.37
N ASP A 61 1.38 36.63 -7.52
CA ASP A 61 2.00 36.96 -8.80
C ASP A 61 3.11 35.93 -9.12
N SER A 62 3.24 35.64 -10.42
CA SER A 62 4.40 35.06 -11.09
C SER A 62 4.60 33.53 -11.06
N LEU A 63 3.78 32.82 -11.86
CA LEU A 63 4.14 31.53 -12.45
C LEU A 63 4.79 31.73 -13.84
N SER A 64 6.12 31.73 -13.87
CA SER A 64 6.90 31.65 -15.10
C SER A 64 7.13 30.19 -15.52
N LYS A 65 6.22 29.71 -16.37
CA LYS A 65 6.47 28.96 -17.61
C LYS A 65 7.83 28.24 -17.75
N GLN A 66 7.82 26.91 -17.68
CA GLN A 66 8.56 26.12 -18.67
C GLN A 66 7.90 24.76 -18.91
N ALA A 67 7.29 24.68 -20.08
CA ALA A 67 6.81 23.46 -20.69
C ALA A 67 8.01 22.59 -21.08
N ASN A 68 7.94 21.29 -20.79
CA ASN A 68 8.37 20.31 -21.77
C ASN A 68 7.46 19.09 -21.71
N ALA A 69 7.00 18.71 -22.90
CA ALA A 69 5.94 17.76 -23.15
C ALA A 69 6.37 16.31 -22.92
N LEU A 70 5.43 15.47 -22.49
CA LEU A 70 5.23 14.14 -23.05
C LEU A 70 3.72 13.91 -23.19
N PRO A 71 3.27 13.23 -24.26
CA PRO A 71 1.85 12.99 -24.49
C PRO A 71 1.32 12.19 -23.30
N ALA A 72 0.21 12.67 -22.73
CA ALA A 72 -0.59 11.90 -21.81
C ALA A 72 -0.89 10.58 -22.52
N ALA A 73 -0.24 9.50 -22.08
CA ALA A 73 -0.69 8.17 -22.39
C ALA A 73 -2.16 8.15 -21.99
N ASP A 74 -3.03 7.91 -22.96
CA ASP A 74 -4.44 7.67 -22.71
C ASP A 74 -4.50 6.67 -21.57
N SER A 75 -4.85 7.17 -20.38
CA SER A 75 -5.25 6.35 -19.26
C SER A 75 -6.53 5.67 -19.71
N VAL A 76 -6.38 4.55 -20.42
CA VAL A 76 -7.44 3.60 -20.69
C VAL A 76 -8.02 3.28 -19.33
N LYS A 77 -9.12 3.96 -18.98
CA LYS A 77 -9.84 3.68 -17.75
C LYS A 77 -10.15 2.19 -17.81
N PRO A 78 -9.67 1.37 -16.86
CA PRO A 78 -10.05 -0.03 -16.85
C PRO A 78 -11.57 -0.05 -16.75
N SER A 79 -12.17 -0.51 -17.83
CA SER A 79 -13.59 -0.71 -17.94
C SER A 79 -13.93 -1.80 -16.92
N VAL A 80 -14.81 -1.47 -15.97
CA VAL A 80 -15.24 -2.40 -14.92
C VAL A 80 -16.21 -3.38 -15.58
N GLU A 81 -15.67 -4.38 -16.27
CA GLU A 81 -16.44 -5.35 -17.05
C GLU A 81 -17.09 -6.41 -16.18
N LYS A 82 -16.44 -6.74 -15.07
CA LYS A 82 -16.87 -7.75 -14.10
C LYS A 82 -17.55 -7.11 -12.89
N ARG A 83 -18.39 -7.91 -12.21
CA ARG A 83 -19.16 -7.44 -11.05
C ARG A 83 -18.36 -7.56 -9.75
N PHE A 84 -17.70 -8.69 -9.53
CA PHE A 84 -16.96 -8.97 -8.30
C PHE A 84 -15.46 -8.95 -8.58
N TYR A 85 -14.68 -8.37 -7.69
CA TYR A 85 -13.22 -8.35 -7.82
C TYR A 85 -12.57 -8.83 -6.54
N ILE A 86 -11.48 -9.56 -6.66
CA ILE A 86 -10.64 -9.90 -5.51
C ILE A 86 -9.63 -8.79 -5.35
N VAL A 87 -9.67 -8.09 -4.23
CA VAL A 87 -8.81 -6.96 -3.92
C VAL A 87 -7.61 -7.44 -3.12
N ALA A 88 -6.42 -7.17 -3.63
CA ALA A 88 -5.13 -7.48 -3.00
C ALA A 88 -4.60 -6.35 -2.12
N GLY A 89 -5.19 -5.17 -2.20
CA GLY A 89 -4.83 -4.03 -1.37
C GLY A 89 -5.41 -2.71 -1.88
N SER A 90 -5.28 -1.66 -1.08
CA SER A 90 -5.70 -0.30 -1.43
C SER A 90 -4.67 0.69 -0.92
N PHE A 91 -4.09 1.49 -1.82
CA PHE A 91 -2.90 2.29 -1.54
C PHE A 91 -3.09 3.75 -1.93
N LYS A 92 -2.56 4.68 -1.13
CA LYS A 92 -2.47 6.10 -1.51
C LYS A 92 -1.31 6.39 -2.45
N ASP A 93 -0.20 5.67 -2.29
CA ASP A 93 1.02 5.87 -3.07
C ASP A 93 0.99 5.01 -4.34
N ALA A 94 1.16 5.66 -5.49
CA ALA A 94 1.25 5.01 -6.80
C ALA A 94 2.40 3.99 -6.89
N SER A 95 3.48 4.20 -6.13
CA SER A 95 4.61 3.27 -6.06
C SER A 95 4.20 1.93 -5.45
N ASN A 96 3.33 1.96 -4.43
CA ASN A 96 2.82 0.75 -3.79
C ASN A 96 1.78 0.04 -4.64
N VAL A 97 0.95 0.80 -5.37
CA VAL A 97 0.06 0.25 -6.41
C VAL A 97 0.87 -0.57 -7.41
N LYS A 98 1.92 0.03 -7.98
CA LYS A 98 2.78 -0.63 -8.97
C LYS A 98 3.48 -1.87 -8.41
N LYS A 99 4.04 -1.79 -7.21
CA LYS A 99 4.65 -2.95 -6.53
C LYS A 99 3.67 -4.12 -6.41
N MET A 100 2.44 -3.84 -5.96
CA MET A 100 1.42 -4.88 -5.82
C MET A 100 1.00 -5.46 -7.18
N GLU A 101 0.82 -4.62 -8.19
CA GLU A 101 0.57 -5.10 -9.55
C GLU A 101 1.70 -6.00 -10.07
N ASP A 102 2.95 -5.62 -9.85
CA ASP A 102 4.11 -6.38 -10.31
C ASP A 102 4.21 -7.74 -9.60
N ILE A 103 3.92 -7.79 -8.30
CA ILE A 103 3.83 -9.05 -7.54
C ILE A 103 2.74 -9.95 -8.13
N LEU A 104 1.54 -9.42 -8.39
CA LEU A 104 0.44 -10.20 -8.96
C LEU A 104 0.75 -10.68 -10.39
N LYS A 105 1.30 -9.82 -11.25
CA LYS A 105 1.72 -10.17 -12.61
C LYS A 105 2.79 -11.25 -12.62
N LYS A 106 3.80 -11.14 -11.75
CA LYS A 106 4.88 -12.13 -11.60
C LYS A 106 4.35 -13.51 -11.23
N ASN A 107 3.23 -13.56 -10.52
CA ASN A 107 2.57 -14.79 -10.10
C ASN A 107 1.43 -15.25 -11.03
N GLY A 108 1.33 -14.68 -12.23
CA GLY A 108 0.41 -15.15 -13.28
C GLY A 108 -0.99 -14.53 -13.24
N TYR A 109 -1.20 -13.48 -12.46
CA TYR A 109 -2.48 -12.78 -12.38
C TYR A 109 -2.50 -11.55 -13.30
N THR A 110 -3.70 -11.11 -13.68
CA THR A 110 -3.91 -9.89 -14.48
C THR A 110 -4.52 -8.80 -13.62
N PRO A 111 -3.70 -8.02 -12.88
CA PRO A 111 -4.24 -7.07 -11.94
C PRO A 111 -4.84 -5.86 -12.62
N LEU A 112 -5.88 -5.31 -12.00
CA LEU A 112 -6.53 -4.07 -12.41
C LEU A 112 -6.50 -3.10 -11.24
N SER A 113 -6.32 -1.82 -11.54
CA SER A 113 -6.25 -0.75 -10.55
C SER A 113 -7.37 0.25 -10.73
N PHE A 114 -8.10 0.55 -9.65
CA PHE A 114 -9.25 1.46 -9.66
C PHE A 114 -9.05 2.59 -8.64
N ALA A 115 -9.22 3.82 -9.08
CA ALA A 115 -9.25 4.96 -8.17
C ALA A 115 -10.57 4.96 -7.36
N MET A 116 -10.45 5.12 -6.06
CA MET A 116 -11.57 5.18 -5.11
C MET A 116 -11.84 6.63 -4.71
N LYS A 117 -13.09 6.95 -4.35
CA LYS A 117 -13.50 8.31 -3.91
C LYS A 117 -12.71 8.88 -2.74
N ASN A 118 -12.18 8.01 -1.89
CA ASN A 118 -11.42 8.37 -0.71
C ASN A 118 -9.94 8.71 -1.02
N GLY A 119 -9.55 8.78 -2.30
CA GLY A 119 -8.19 9.09 -2.73
C GLY A 119 -7.21 7.93 -2.67
N PHE A 120 -7.70 6.70 -2.48
CA PHE A 120 -6.89 5.49 -2.58
C PHE A 120 -7.06 4.85 -3.97
N THR A 121 -6.07 4.08 -4.38
CA THR A 121 -6.14 3.21 -5.56
C THR A 121 -6.16 1.77 -5.10
N MET A 122 -7.22 1.07 -5.48
CA MET A 122 -7.44 -0.34 -5.18
C MET A 122 -6.81 -1.20 -6.25
N VAL A 123 -6.05 -2.23 -5.86
CA VAL A 123 -5.44 -3.20 -6.79
C VAL A 123 -6.16 -4.53 -6.64
N THR A 124 -6.62 -5.10 -7.76
CA THR A 124 -7.35 -6.37 -7.78
C THR A 124 -6.52 -7.47 -8.40
N ALA A 125 -6.61 -8.71 -7.91
CA ALA A 125 -5.99 -9.89 -8.52
C ALA A 125 -6.78 -10.43 -9.73
N GLY A 126 -8.08 -10.14 -9.81
CA GLY A 126 -8.95 -10.57 -10.90
C GLY A 126 -10.41 -10.19 -10.69
N GLY A 127 -11.21 -10.32 -11.76
CA GLY A 127 -12.65 -10.02 -11.78
C GLY A 127 -13.50 -11.24 -12.17
N PHE A 128 -14.69 -11.34 -11.58
CA PHE A 128 -15.62 -12.47 -11.65
C PHE A 128 -17.06 -12.00 -11.79
N ASP A 129 -17.91 -12.86 -12.35
CA ASP A 129 -19.34 -12.56 -12.54
C ASP A 129 -20.17 -12.87 -11.28
N THR A 130 -19.71 -13.81 -10.45
CA THR A 130 -20.37 -14.22 -9.20
C THR A 130 -19.48 -14.07 -7.97
N GLU A 131 -20.09 -13.80 -6.82
CA GLU A 131 -19.38 -13.71 -5.53
C GLU A 131 -18.78 -15.06 -5.12
N ALA A 132 -19.45 -16.16 -5.47
CA ALA A 132 -19.01 -17.51 -5.14
C ALA A 132 -17.69 -17.86 -5.84
N GLU A 133 -17.55 -17.52 -7.13
CA GLU A 133 -16.30 -17.70 -7.87
C GLU A 133 -15.19 -16.84 -7.30
N ALA A 134 -15.45 -15.55 -7.06
CA ALA A 134 -14.47 -14.64 -6.46
C ALA A 134 -14.00 -15.14 -5.08
N SER A 135 -14.93 -15.59 -4.24
CA SER A 135 -14.62 -16.10 -2.90
C SER A 135 -13.88 -17.43 -2.92
N LYS A 136 -14.15 -18.29 -3.91
CA LYS A 136 -13.42 -19.54 -4.11
C LYS A 136 -11.98 -19.26 -4.51
N GLU A 137 -11.79 -18.40 -5.50
CA GLU A 137 -10.45 -18.03 -5.99
C GLU A 137 -9.66 -17.25 -4.93
N MET A 138 -10.30 -16.39 -4.15
CA MET A 138 -9.68 -15.69 -3.03
C MET A 138 -9.09 -16.66 -1.99
N ARG A 139 -9.79 -17.77 -1.70
CA ARG A 139 -9.27 -18.81 -0.80
C ARG A 139 -8.04 -19.49 -1.37
N PHE A 140 -8.01 -19.79 -2.67
CA PHE A 140 -6.82 -20.34 -3.31
C PHE A 140 -5.64 -19.36 -3.31
N LEU A 141 -5.92 -18.06 -3.46
CA LEU A 141 -4.92 -17.00 -3.35
C LEU A 141 -4.33 -16.94 -1.94
N LEU A 142 -5.16 -17.02 -0.90
CA LEU A 142 -4.73 -17.02 0.51
C LEU A 142 -3.81 -18.19 0.87
N GLU A 143 -3.88 -19.30 0.14
CA GLU A 143 -3.00 -20.46 0.32
C GLU A 143 -1.63 -20.31 -0.35
N LYS A 144 -1.38 -19.23 -1.11
CA LYS A 144 -0.10 -19.01 -1.80
C LYS A 144 0.91 -18.29 -0.91
N ASP A 145 2.19 -18.62 -1.07
CA ASP A 145 3.28 -17.99 -0.32
C ASP A 145 3.41 -16.48 -0.57
N PHE A 146 3.00 -15.99 -1.74
CA PHE A 146 3.02 -14.57 -2.08
C PHE A 146 1.72 -13.84 -1.70
N SER A 147 0.77 -14.52 -1.04
CA SER A 147 -0.55 -13.98 -0.74
C SER A 147 -0.44 -12.64 0.01
N PRO A 148 -1.13 -11.59 -0.45
CA PRO A 148 -1.36 -10.41 0.35
C PRO A 148 -2.12 -10.78 1.65
N GLU A 149 -1.81 -10.11 2.75
CA GLU A 149 -2.44 -10.37 4.06
C GLU A 149 -3.94 -10.04 4.06
N ASP A 150 -4.33 -8.94 3.40
CA ASP A 150 -5.69 -8.39 3.42
C ASP A 150 -6.39 -8.58 2.07
N LEU A 151 -6.68 -9.83 1.70
CA LEU A 151 -7.54 -10.15 0.56
C LEU A 151 -9.03 -10.03 0.91
N TRP A 152 -9.80 -9.34 0.06
CA TRP A 152 -11.24 -9.21 0.24
C TRP A 152 -11.97 -9.08 -1.11
N VAL A 153 -13.26 -9.38 -1.15
CA VAL A 153 -14.08 -9.28 -2.36
C VAL A 153 -14.80 -7.94 -2.44
N TYR A 154 -14.68 -7.26 -3.58
CA TYR A 154 -15.35 -6.01 -3.88
C TYR A 154 -16.50 -6.21 -4.89
N ASP A 155 -17.73 -5.81 -4.54
CA ASP A 155 -18.85 -5.72 -5.49
C ASP A 155 -18.88 -4.32 -6.13
N ALA A 156 -18.65 -4.28 -7.45
CA ALA A 156 -18.67 -3.07 -8.26
C ALA A 156 -20.05 -2.36 -8.28
N ASN A 157 -21.15 -3.08 -8.01
CA ASN A 157 -22.48 -2.47 -7.90
C ASN A 157 -22.60 -1.49 -6.73
N THR A 158 -21.69 -1.55 -5.76
CA THR A 158 -21.63 -0.57 -4.66
C THR A 158 -21.21 0.83 -5.12
N LYS A 159 -20.63 0.97 -6.33
CA LYS A 159 -20.22 2.26 -6.94
C LYS A 159 -19.33 3.16 -6.07
N LYS A 160 -18.55 2.56 -5.17
CA LYS A 160 -17.57 3.27 -4.33
C LYS A 160 -16.32 3.73 -5.10
N HIS A 161 -16.12 3.21 -6.32
CA HIS A 161 -15.02 3.52 -7.24
C HIS A 161 -15.34 4.60 -8.31
N LYS A 162 -16.54 5.20 -8.28
CA LYS A 162 -17.00 6.22 -9.27
C LYS A 162 -17.31 7.56 -8.65
#